data_AF-A0A6A4V860-F1
#
_entry.id   AF-A0A6A4V860-F1
#
_cell.length_a   1.000
_cell.length_b   1.000
_cell.length_c   1.000
_cell.angle_alpha   90.00
_cell.angle_beta   90.00
_cell.angle_gamma   90.00
#
_symmetry.space_group_name_H-M   'P 1'
#
loop_
_entity.id
_entity.type
_entity.pdbx_description
1 polymer ?
#
loop_
_entity_poly.entity_id
_entity_poly.type
_entity_poly.pdbx_seq_one_letter_code
_entity_poly.pdbx_strand_id
1 'polypeptide(L)'
;MTDIETFYEEPAVRACARSCLQLRDQGGGPQDGVYWFTGMPVPVYCDFSHDGGGWTLLLTAVSRHGWDLLSILRRSELSPSLEDNYSILWHADAIRDLGTGDRFAYRIETQAETGRQRWGGVWLAPRQYSFVDETGSQDNVRIVRKFDRWTYKHLGIEKRMPWLNSREDDKAVLTTNAFFDDH
;
A
#
# COMPACT_ATOMS: atom_id res chain seq x y z
N MET A 1 -11.84 -34.81 3.98
CA MET A 1 -11.71 -33.40 3.57
C MET A 1 -10.25 -33.07 3.77
N THR A 2 -9.45 -33.27 2.74
CA THR A 2 -7.99 -33.07 2.80
C THR A 2 -7.73 -31.58 2.69
N ASP A 3 -7.27 -30.97 3.78
CA ASP A 3 -6.59 -29.68 3.76
C ASP A 3 -5.39 -29.81 2.81
N ILE A 4 -5.52 -29.26 1.62
CA ILE A 4 -4.35 -28.92 0.81
C ILE A 4 -3.88 -27.61 1.41
N GLU A 5 -3.04 -27.70 2.45
CA GLU A 5 -2.06 -26.66 2.68
C GLU A 5 -1.25 -26.57 1.39
N THR A 6 -1.59 -25.61 0.53
CA THR A 6 -0.76 -25.24 -0.59
C THR A 6 0.53 -24.69 0.01
N PHE A 7 1.50 -25.57 0.23
CA PHE A 7 2.85 -25.18 0.56
C PHE A 7 3.35 -24.30 -0.57
N TYR A 8 3.49 -23.01 -0.27
CA TYR A 8 3.96 -22.03 -1.21
C TYR A 8 5.42 -22.33 -1.55
N GLU A 9 5.71 -22.65 -2.81
CA GLU A 9 7.07 -22.86 -3.29
C GLU A 9 7.58 -21.57 -3.92
N GLU A 10 8.62 -21.01 -3.31
CA GLU A 10 9.32 -19.86 -3.85
C GLU A 10 9.89 -20.17 -5.25
N PRO A 11 9.69 -19.29 -6.25
CA PRO A 11 10.14 -19.58 -7.60
C PRO A 11 11.67 -19.68 -7.68
N ALA A 12 12.14 -20.62 -8.50
CA ALA A 12 13.56 -20.82 -8.77
C ALA A 12 14.25 -19.58 -9.41
N VAL A 13 13.48 -18.64 -9.97
CA VAL A 13 14.00 -17.42 -10.60
C VAL A 13 13.30 -16.21 -9.99
N ARG A 14 14.10 -15.28 -9.44
CA ARG A 14 13.66 -13.98 -8.96
C ARG A 14 14.10 -12.87 -9.90
N ALA A 15 13.32 -11.81 -10.00
CA ALA A 15 13.73 -10.60 -10.69
C ALA A 15 14.87 -9.90 -9.92
N CYS A 16 15.90 -9.47 -10.66
CA CYS A 16 17.05 -8.73 -10.12
C CYS A 16 16.70 -7.26 -9.83
N ALA A 17 15.71 -7.03 -8.97
CA ALA A 17 15.30 -5.74 -8.46
C ALA A 17 14.88 -5.89 -6.99
N ARG A 18 14.61 -4.78 -6.30
CA ARG A 18 14.20 -4.72 -4.90
C ARG A 18 12.80 -4.12 -4.70
N SER A 19 12.23 -3.53 -5.75
CA SER A 19 10.87 -2.99 -5.77
C SER A 19 10.35 -2.95 -7.20
N CYS A 20 9.03 -2.78 -7.34
CA CYS A 20 8.40 -2.57 -8.64
C CYS A 20 8.97 -1.34 -9.34
N LEU A 21 9.22 -0.26 -8.59
CA LEU A 21 9.83 0.95 -9.12
C LEU A 21 11.21 0.68 -9.73
N GLN A 22 12.07 -0.04 -9.02
CA GLN A 22 13.40 -0.39 -9.53
C GLN A 22 13.30 -1.29 -10.77
N LEU A 23 12.38 -2.25 -10.79
CA LEU A 23 12.17 -3.10 -11.96
C LEU A 23 11.72 -2.30 -13.18
N ARG A 24 10.80 -1.35 -13.00
CA ARG A 24 10.36 -0.43 -14.07
C ARG A 24 11.54 0.35 -14.64
N ASP A 25 12.38 0.91 -13.77
CA ASP A 25 13.46 1.81 -14.15
C ASP A 25 14.62 1.09 -14.85
N GLN A 26 14.69 -0.25 -14.73
CA GLN A 26 15.60 -1.07 -15.54
C GLN A 26 15.17 -1.17 -17.02
N GLY A 27 13.95 -0.78 -17.36
CA GLY A 27 13.39 -0.87 -18.71
C GLY A 27 12.76 -2.23 -19.02
N GLY A 28 12.63 -2.56 -20.30
CA GLY A 28 12.11 -3.86 -20.76
C GLY A 28 10.58 -4.02 -20.78
N GLY A 29 9.82 -3.03 -20.29
CA GLY A 29 8.35 -3.03 -20.34
C GLY A 29 7.69 -4.16 -19.51
N PRO A 30 8.02 -4.27 -18.21
CA PRO A 30 7.40 -5.29 -17.35
C PRO A 30 5.88 -5.12 -17.29
N GLN A 31 5.17 -6.25 -17.19
CA GLN A 31 3.72 -6.29 -17.14
C GLN A 31 3.22 -6.35 -15.70
N ASP A 32 1.98 -5.91 -15.46
CA ASP A 32 1.34 -6.06 -14.16
C ASP A 32 1.35 -7.52 -13.68
N GLY A 33 1.56 -7.74 -12.39
CA GLY A 33 1.54 -9.10 -11.84
C GLY A 33 2.36 -9.27 -10.57
N VAL A 34 2.46 -10.51 -10.12
CA VAL A 34 3.21 -10.88 -8.91
C VAL A 34 4.67 -11.15 -9.26
N TYR A 35 5.58 -10.51 -8.53
CA TYR A 35 7.02 -10.65 -8.72
C TYR A 35 7.72 -11.06 -7.43
N TRP A 36 8.76 -11.87 -7.60
CA TRP A 36 9.76 -12.15 -6.58
C TRP A 36 11.00 -11.33 -6.81
N PHE A 37 11.47 -10.65 -5.78
CA PHE A 37 12.64 -9.81 -5.83
C PHE A 37 13.77 -10.42 -5.00
N THR A 38 15.00 -10.29 -5.48
CA THR A 38 16.18 -10.79 -4.75
C THR A 38 16.38 -10.08 -3.40
N GLY A 39 15.78 -8.91 -3.20
CA GLY A 39 15.85 -8.12 -1.96
C GLY A 39 14.58 -8.08 -1.12
N MET A 40 13.54 -8.87 -1.44
CA MET A 40 12.30 -8.94 -0.66
C MET A 40 12.07 -10.37 -0.14
N PRO A 41 11.62 -10.55 1.11
CA PRO A 41 11.33 -11.86 1.68
C PRO A 41 9.96 -12.41 1.25
N VAL A 42 9.15 -11.61 0.56
CA VAL A 42 7.77 -11.88 0.17
C VAL A 42 7.56 -11.49 -1.30
N PRO A 43 6.63 -12.15 -2.01
CA PRO A 43 6.21 -11.69 -3.32
C PRO A 43 5.44 -10.37 -3.19
N VAL A 44 5.46 -9.57 -4.26
CA VAL A 44 4.67 -8.35 -4.32
C VAL A 44 3.93 -8.25 -5.65
N TYR A 45 2.71 -7.71 -5.61
CA TYR A 45 2.03 -7.32 -6.84
C TYR A 45 2.58 -5.96 -7.31
N CYS A 46 2.98 -5.91 -8.58
CA CYS A 46 3.41 -4.71 -9.25
C CYS A 46 2.34 -4.21 -10.23
N ASP A 47 2.01 -2.92 -10.14
CA ASP A 47 1.21 -2.21 -11.13
C ASP A 47 2.14 -1.30 -11.93
N PHE A 48 2.39 -1.69 -13.17
CA PHE A 48 3.16 -1.00 -14.19
C PHE A 48 2.27 -0.23 -15.19
N SER A 49 0.99 -0.58 -15.28
CA SER A 49 0.04 0.03 -16.24
C SER A 49 -0.45 1.42 -15.82
N HIS A 50 -0.54 1.71 -14.52
CA HIS A 50 -1.20 2.92 -14.04
C HIS A 50 -0.22 3.98 -13.52
N ASP A 51 -0.52 5.25 -13.78
CA ASP A 51 0.18 6.42 -13.20
C ASP A 51 1.71 6.40 -13.37
N GLY A 52 2.20 5.92 -14.52
CA GLY A 52 3.62 5.81 -14.81
C GLY A 52 4.27 4.52 -14.28
N GLY A 53 3.49 3.63 -13.68
CA GLY A 53 3.91 2.29 -13.27
C GLY A 53 4.91 2.26 -12.12
N GLY A 54 5.34 1.05 -11.74
CA GLY A 54 6.32 0.85 -10.67
C GLY A 54 5.72 0.90 -9.27
N TRP A 55 4.39 0.76 -9.16
CA TRP A 55 3.71 0.70 -7.87
C TRP A 55 3.83 -0.69 -7.27
N THR A 56 4.21 -0.75 -6.00
CA THR A 56 4.17 -1.97 -5.20
C THR A 56 2.89 -1.96 -4.37
N LEU A 57 2.06 -3.01 -4.51
CA LEU A 57 0.87 -3.17 -3.68
C LEU A 57 1.30 -3.43 -2.23
N LEU A 58 0.86 -2.57 -1.31
CA LEU A 58 1.15 -2.72 0.12
C LEU A 58 0.01 -3.38 0.88
N LEU A 59 -1.23 -3.10 0.48
CA LEU A 59 -2.43 -3.53 1.20
C LEU A 59 -3.63 -3.56 0.26
N THR A 60 -4.48 -4.57 0.47
CA THR A 60 -5.83 -4.67 -0.08
C THR A 60 -6.78 -4.94 1.07
N ALA A 61 -7.83 -4.12 1.21
CA ALA A 61 -8.91 -4.32 2.17
C ALA A 61 -10.24 -4.49 1.44
N VAL A 62 -10.67 -5.74 1.26
CA VAL A 62 -11.95 -6.08 0.62
C VAL A 62 -13.10 -6.20 1.63
N SER A 63 -12.80 -6.41 2.90
CA SER A 63 -13.76 -6.46 3.99
C SER A 63 -13.28 -5.65 5.19
N ARG A 64 -14.24 -5.16 6.00
CA ARG A 64 -13.97 -4.47 7.28
C ARG A 64 -13.58 -5.44 8.40
N HIS A 65 -13.77 -6.74 8.21
CA HIS A 65 -13.56 -7.73 9.26
C HIS A 65 -12.13 -8.29 9.28
N GLY A 66 -11.64 -8.56 10.49
CA GLY A 66 -10.34 -9.21 10.72
C GLY A 66 -9.14 -8.28 10.49
N TRP A 67 -9.30 -7.00 10.79
CA TRP A 67 -8.21 -6.03 10.82
C TRP A 67 -7.95 -5.59 12.25
N ASP A 68 -6.72 -5.77 12.69
CA ASP A 68 -6.12 -5.37 13.96
C ASP A 68 -4.70 -4.84 13.67
N LEU A 69 -3.98 -4.37 14.69
CA LEU A 69 -2.63 -3.82 14.52
C LEU A 69 -1.61 -4.84 14.00
N LEU A 70 -1.80 -6.14 14.18
CA LEU A 70 -0.91 -7.17 13.64
C LEU A 70 -1.28 -7.50 12.19
N SER A 71 -2.56 -7.74 11.91
CA SER A 71 -3.03 -8.11 10.57
C SER A 71 -2.94 -6.95 9.58
N ILE A 72 -3.03 -5.69 10.03
CA ILE A 72 -2.77 -4.53 9.17
C ILE A 72 -1.31 -4.43 8.74
N LEU A 73 -0.38 -4.89 9.59
CA LEU A 73 1.04 -4.91 9.26
C LEU A 73 1.38 -6.07 8.32
N ARG A 74 0.79 -7.25 8.56
CA ARG A 74 1.15 -8.51 7.93
C ARG A 74 -0.06 -9.42 7.79
N ARG A 75 -0.52 -9.65 6.56
CA ARG A 75 -1.63 -10.55 6.25
C ARG A 75 -1.49 -11.15 4.86
N SER A 76 -1.58 -12.48 4.76
CA SER A 76 -1.48 -13.19 3.47
C SER A 76 -0.22 -12.79 2.68
N GLU A 77 0.91 -12.58 3.37
CA GLU A 77 2.11 -11.95 2.79
C GLU A 77 2.67 -12.69 1.57
N LEU A 78 2.44 -14.01 1.48
CA LEU A 78 2.86 -14.86 0.36
C LEU A 78 1.85 -14.89 -0.82
N SER A 79 0.70 -14.25 -0.68
CA SER A 79 -0.38 -14.23 -1.68
C SER A 79 -0.89 -12.81 -1.95
N PRO A 80 -0.10 -11.95 -2.64
CA PRO A 80 -0.54 -10.63 -3.07
C PRO A 80 -1.82 -10.73 -3.90
N SER A 81 -2.86 -10.01 -3.49
CA SER A 81 -4.18 -10.08 -4.11
C SER A 81 -4.82 -8.69 -4.17
N LEU A 82 -5.49 -8.40 -5.27
CA LEU A 82 -6.38 -7.24 -5.41
C LEU A 82 -7.83 -7.58 -5.00
N GLU A 83 -8.12 -8.86 -4.76
CA GLU A 83 -9.48 -9.39 -4.54
C GLU A 83 -9.65 -10.00 -3.13
N ASP A 84 -8.56 -10.24 -2.41
CA ASP A 84 -8.54 -10.75 -1.05
C ASP A 84 -7.84 -9.78 -0.10
N ASN A 85 -8.14 -9.89 1.19
CA ASN A 85 -7.44 -9.12 2.21
C ASN A 85 -5.95 -9.51 2.23
N TYR A 86 -5.10 -8.52 2.01
CA TYR A 86 -3.66 -8.67 1.88
C TYR A 86 -2.97 -7.49 2.56
N SER A 87 -1.85 -7.72 3.24
CA SER A 87 -0.99 -6.66 3.72
C SER A 87 0.46 -7.10 3.86
N ILE A 88 1.35 -6.26 3.35
CA ILE A 88 2.79 -6.24 3.63
C ILE A 88 3.22 -4.86 4.13
N LEU A 89 2.32 -4.12 4.80
CA LEU A 89 2.56 -2.74 5.23
C LEU A 89 3.81 -2.60 6.10
N TRP A 90 4.16 -3.64 6.86
CA TRP A 90 5.42 -3.73 7.60
C TRP A 90 6.68 -3.49 6.74
N HIS A 91 6.64 -3.84 5.45
CA HIS A 91 7.74 -3.67 4.51
C HIS A 91 7.74 -2.32 3.79
N ALA A 92 6.69 -1.50 3.95
CA ALA A 92 6.47 -0.30 3.15
C ALA A 92 7.59 0.74 3.29
N ASP A 93 8.09 0.94 4.52
CA ASP A 93 9.19 1.87 4.81
C ASP A 93 10.52 1.37 4.22
N ALA A 94 10.77 0.06 4.27
CA ALA A 94 11.95 -0.53 3.64
C ALA A 94 11.91 -0.38 2.11
N ILE A 95 10.73 -0.51 1.48
CA ILE A 95 10.54 -0.26 0.05
C ILE A 95 10.74 1.23 -0.28
N ARG A 96 10.16 2.12 0.51
CA ARG A 96 10.33 3.59 0.40
C ARG A 96 11.81 3.96 0.43
N ASP A 97 12.58 3.38 1.35
CA ASP A 97 13.98 3.75 1.58
C ASP A 97 14.92 3.34 0.44
N LEU A 98 14.47 2.47 -0.49
CA LEU A 98 15.18 2.19 -1.74
C LEU A 98 15.24 3.41 -2.67
N GLY A 99 14.31 4.36 -2.52
CA GLY A 99 14.30 5.61 -3.26
C GLY A 99 15.31 6.62 -2.72
N THR A 100 15.89 7.42 -3.63
CA THR A 100 16.89 8.45 -3.33
C THR A 100 16.34 9.88 -3.29
N GLY A 101 15.07 10.08 -3.68
CA GLY A 101 14.42 11.40 -3.68
C GLY A 101 14.11 11.94 -2.30
N ASP A 102 13.86 13.25 -2.17
CA ASP A 102 13.44 13.90 -0.93
C ASP A 102 11.96 13.62 -0.56
N ARG A 103 11.20 13.08 -1.52
CA ARG A 103 9.81 12.68 -1.39
C ARG A 103 9.57 11.32 -2.04
N PHE A 104 8.56 10.60 -1.58
CA PHE A 104 8.03 9.40 -2.23
C PHE A 104 6.57 9.59 -2.62
N ALA A 105 6.13 8.82 -3.61
CA ALA A 105 4.74 8.80 -4.01
C ALA A 105 4.00 7.64 -3.33
N TYR A 106 2.76 7.88 -2.93
CA TYR A 106 1.83 6.83 -2.51
C TYR A 106 0.49 7.02 -3.22
N ARG A 107 -0.20 5.90 -3.42
CA ARG A 107 -1.48 5.84 -4.14
C ARG A 107 -2.50 5.16 -3.25
N ILE A 108 -3.70 5.75 -3.20
CA ILE A 108 -4.86 5.17 -2.53
C ILE A 108 -5.95 5.05 -3.57
N GLU A 109 -6.53 3.86 -3.66
CA GLU A 109 -7.70 3.58 -4.47
C GLU A 109 -8.79 2.98 -3.59
N THR A 110 -10.01 3.48 -3.73
CA THR A 110 -11.18 2.89 -3.07
C THR A 110 -12.16 2.40 -4.13
N GLN A 111 -12.86 1.30 -3.86
CA GLN A 111 -13.75 0.62 -4.81
C GLN A 111 -13.04 0.20 -6.12
N ALA A 112 -11.76 -0.18 -6.01
CA ALA A 112 -10.91 -0.54 -7.14
C ALA A 112 -11.45 -1.74 -7.94
N GLU A 113 -12.22 -2.62 -7.29
CA GLU A 113 -12.93 -3.76 -7.88
C GLU A 113 -14.02 -3.36 -8.87
N THR A 114 -14.59 -2.16 -8.72
CA THR A 114 -15.59 -1.60 -9.65
C THR A 114 -14.97 -0.73 -10.74
N GLY A 115 -13.69 -0.38 -10.58
CA GLY A 115 -12.93 0.44 -11.50
C GLY A 115 -11.70 1.07 -10.85
N ARG A 116 -10.53 0.85 -11.46
CA ARG A 116 -9.28 1.49 -11.07
C ARG A 116 -9.33 3.00 -11.32
N GLN A 117 -8.57 3.77 -10.54
CA GLN A 117 -8.44 5.23 -10.66
C GLN A 117 -9.77 6.01 -10.65
N ARG A 118 -10.79 5.50 -9.94
CA ARG A 118 -12.07 6.20 -9.75
C ARG A 118 -12.09 7.05 -8.49
N TRP A 119 -11.71 6.48 -7.35
CA TRP A 119 -11.76 7.17 -6.07
C TRP A 119 -10.40 7.12 -5.38
N GLY A 120 -9.97 8.26 -4.83
CA GLY A 120 -8.65 8.42 -4.22
C GLY A 120 -7.70 9.26 -5.07
N GLY A 121 -6.44 8.87 -5.13
CA GLY A 121 -5.45 9.65 -5.87
C GLY A 121 -4.01 9.18 -5.67
N VAL A 122 -3.10 10.04 -6.10
CA VAL A 122 -1.66 9.92 -5.89
C VAL A 122 -1.18 11.17 -5.16
N TRP A 123 -0.38 10.96 -4.13
CA TRP A 123 0.21 12.01 -3.31
C TRP A 123 1.73 11.85 -3.24
N LEU A 124 2.42 12.95 -2.93
CA LEU A 124 3.81 12.94 -2.51
C LEU A 124 3.94 13.26 -1.02
N ALA A 125 4.69 12.44 -0.30
CA ALA A 125 5.07 12.63 1.10
C ALA A 125 6.58 12.87 1.24
N PRO A 126 7.04 13.66 2.22
CA PRO A 126 8.44 13.75 2.61
C PRO A 126 9.05 12.36 2.90
N ARG A 127 10.31 12.13 2.51
CA ARG A 127 10.96 10.81 2.65
C ARG A 127 11.00 10.29 4.09
N GLN A 128 11.06 11.18 5.08
CA GLN A 128 11.08 10.80 6.49
C GLN A 128 9.72 10.30 7.02
N TYR A 129 8.63 10.39 6.25
CA TYR A 129 7.33 9.90 6.68
C TYR A 129 7.21 8.39 6.54
N SER A 130 6.59 7.75 7.55
CA SER A 130 6.41 6.32 7.71
C SER A 130 4.99 5.86 7.37
N PHE A 131 4.84 4.69 6.77
CA PHE A 131 3.54 4.02 6.60
C PHE A 131 3.04 3.35 7.90
N VAL A 132 3.90 3.23 8.91
CA VAL A 132 3.59 2.64 10.22
C VAL A 132 3.66 3.67 11.36
N ASP A 133 3.54 4.96 11.02
CA ASP A 133 3.35 6.03 12.02
C ASP A 133 2.06 5.79 12.81
N GLU A 134 2.12 5.99 14.13
CA GLU A 134 0.98 5.86 15.04
C GLU A 134 0.47 7.22 15.53
N THR A 135 1.14 8.32 15.15
CA THR A 135 0.84 9.67 15.65
C THR A 135 -0.15 10.43 14.79
N GLY A 136 -0.35 10.00 13.54
CA GLY A 136 -1.14 10.71 12.55
C GLY A 136 -0.59 12.09 12.20
N SER A 137 0.60 12.48 12.67
CA SER A 137 1.10 13.85 12.50
C SER A 137 1.67 14.15 11.11
N GLN A 138 1.64 13.17 10.20
CA GLN A 138 2.26 13.22 8.89
C GLN A 138 1.35 13.86 7.82
N ASP A 139 1.15 15.18 7.92
CA ASP A 139 0.15 15.94 7.14
C ASP A 139 0.73 16.83 6.01
N ASN A 140 2.05 16.93 5.87
CA ASN A 140 2.70 17.68 4.78
C ASN A 140 2.73 16.90 3.44
N VAL A 141 1.59 16.34 3.06
CA VAL A 141 1.41 15.62 1.79
C VAL A 141 0.89 16.54 0.69
N ARG A 142 1.30 16.27 -0.55
CA ARG A 142 0.87 17.01 -1.74
C ARG A 142 0.18 16.08 -2.71
N ILE A 143 -1.11 16.30 -2.97
CA ILE A 143 -1.81 15.59 -4.04
C ILE A 143 -1.21 15.99 -5.40
N VAL A 144 -0.83 14.99 -6.20
CA VAL A 144 -0.31 15.17 -7.57
C VAL A 144 -1.31 14.72 -8.61
N ARG A 145 -2.19 13.77 -8.26
CA ARG A 145 -3.28 13.34 -9.12
C ARG A 145 -4.50 13.02 -8.27
N LYS A 146 -5.64 13.54 -8.69
CA LYS A 146 -6.94 13.20 -8.12
C LYS A 146 -7.63 12.19 -9.04
N PHE A 147 -8.13 11.11 -8.47
CA PHE A 147 -9.03 10.19 -9.16
C PHE A 147 -10.46 10.72 -9.00
N ASP A 148 -11.13 10.99 -10.13
CA ASP A 148 -12.39 11.72 -10.23
C ASP A 148 -12.45 13.04 -9.43
N ARG A 149 -13.65 13.46 -9.04
CA ARG A 149 -13.94 14.72 -8.33
C ARG A 149 -14.36 14.40 -6.90
N TRP A 150 -13.55 14.85 -5.94
CA TRP A 150 -13.84 14.79 -4.52
C TRP A 150 -13.07 15.88 -3.78
N THR A 151 -13.43 16.13 -2.52
CA THR A 151 -12.73 17.03 -1.59
C THR A 151 -12.36 16.28 -0.33
N TYR A 152 -11.31 16.72 0.38
CA TYR A 152 -10.98 16.13 1.68
C TYR A 152 -12.17 16.23 2.63
N LYS A 153 -12.37 15.22 3.47
CA LYS A 153 -13.52 15.13 4.37
C LYS A 153 -13.19 14.27 5.60
N HIS A 154 -13.66 14.71 6.77
CA HIS A 154 -13.64 13.92 8.01
C HIS A 154 -14.36 12.57 7.81
N LEU A 155 -13.82 11.50 8.41
CA LEU A 155 -14.26 10.10 8.20
C LEU A 155 -14.13 9.66 6.72
N GLY A 156 -13.33 10.36 5.94
CA GLY A 156 -13.00 10.05 4.55
C GLY A 156 -11.50 10.14 4.32
N ILE A 157 -11.11 10.51 3.10
CA ILE A 157 -9.70 10.81 2.81
C ILE A 157 -9.41 12.23 3.30
N GLU A 158 -8.40 12.39 4.15
CA GLU A 158 -7.86 13.70 4.50
C GLU A 158 -6.48 13.94 3.90
N LYS A 159 -5.97 15.16 4.08
CA LYS A 159 -4.69 15.60 3.53
C LYS A 159 -3.53 15.13 4.41
N ARG A 160 -3.32 13.82 4.48
CA ARG A 160 -2.28 13.20 5.33
C ARG A 160 -1.90 11.80 4.85
N MET A 161 -0.75 11.29 5.32
CA MET A 161 -0.39 9.87 5.13
C MET A 161 -1.36 8.95 5.90
N PRO A 162 -1.67 7.75 5.39
CA PRO A 162 -2.25 6.71 6.22
C PRO A 162 -1.39 6.46 7.46
N TRP A 163 -2.01 6.29 8.62
CA TRP A 163 -1.35 6.06 9.90
C TRP A 163 -2.11 4.99 10.70
N LEU A 164 -1.38 4.28 11.55
CA LEU A 164 -1.88 3.18 12.38
C LEU A 164 -2.64 3.74 13.58
N ASN A 165 -3.93 3.43 13.65
CA ASN A 165 -4.78 3.83 14.76
C ASN A 165 -4.90 2.69 15.77
N SER A 166 -4.27 2.85 16.92
CA SER A 166 -4.26 1.88 18.01
C SER A 166 -5.38 2.08 19.04
N ARG A 167 -6.28 3.05 18.84
CA ARG A 167 -7.40 3.30 19.76
C ARG A 167 -8.49 2.24 19.60
N GLU A 168 -8.85 1.59 20.71
CA GLU A 168 -9.82 0.50 20.74
C GLU A 168 -11.25 0.91 20.31
N ASP A 169 -11.60 2.19 20.45
CA ASP A 169 -12.94 2.72 20.12
C ASP A 169 -13.13 3.05 18.63
N ASP A 170 -12.05 3.02 17.83
CA ASP A 170 -12.08 3.47 16.44
C ASP A 170 -12.31 2.34 15.43
N LYS A 171 -13.06 2.64 14.37
CA LYS A 171 -13.55 1.62 13.41
C LYS A 171 -12.52 1.21 12.35
N ALA A 172 -11.37 1.88 12.26
CA ALA A 172 -10.37 1.64 11.23
C ALA A 172 -8.94 1.73 11.79
N VAL A 173 -8.19 0.64 11.70
CA VAL A 173 -6.81 0.52 12.19
C VAL A 173 -5.76 1.18 11.29
N LEU A 174 -6.11 1.49 10.04
CA LEU A 174 -5.31 2.33 9.14
C LEU A 174 -6.22 3.43 8.62
N THR A 175 -5.87 4.68 8.88
CA THR A 175 -6.76 5.81 8.59
C THR A 175 -5.99 7.02 8.11
N THR A 176 -6.69 7.93 7.44
CA THR A 176 -6.20 9.29 7.18
C THR A 176 -6.96 10.33 7.98
N ASN A 177 -7.87 9.92 8.87
CA ASN A 177 -8.66 10.86 9.67
C ASN A 177 -7.72 11.70 10.56
N ALA A 178 -8.05 12.97 10.73
CA ALA A 178 -7.42 13.81 11.74
C ALA A 178 -7.83 13.32 13.14
N PHE A 179 -6.90 13.41 14.08
CA PHE A 179 -7.25 13.31 15.49
C PHE A 179 -8.10 14.54 15.81
N PHE A 180 -9.39 14.33 16.07
CA PHE A 180 -10.18 15.29 16.81
C PHE A 180 -10.51 14.62 18.15
N ASP A 181 -10.08 15.25 19.25
CA ASP A 181 -10.86 15.14 20.49
C ASP A 181 -12.25 15.64 20.11
N ASP A 182 -13.25 14.77 20.14
CA ASP A 182 -14.64 15.19 20.14
C ASP A 182 -14.82 16.15 21.34
N HIS A 183 -14.95 17.44 21.06
CA HIS A 183 -15.46 18.43 22.01
C HIS A 183 -16.99 18.44 21.96
#